data_AF-A0A445ESP1-F1
#
_entry.id   AF-A0A445ESP1-F1
#
_cell.length_a   1.000
_cell.length_b   1.000
_cell.length_c   1.000
_cell.angle_alpha   90.00
_cell.angle_beta   90.00
_cell.angle_gamma   90.00
#
_symmetry.space_group_name_H-M   'P 1'
#
loop_
_entity.id
_entity.type
_entity.pdbx_description
1 polymer ?
#
loop_
_entity_poly.entity_id
_entity_poly.type
_entity_poly.pdbx_seq_one_letter_code
_entity_poly.pdbx_strand_id
1 'polypeptide(L)' 'MQDFNLTGNKAGSIILIPRLNLISNNETLSVRFQRRQFSIIMSFAMTINKSRNKLYRKLEFTFQGYQGIKG' A
#
# COMPACT_ATOMS: atom_id res chain seq x y z
N MET A 1 5.75 -13.00 -9.53
CA MET A 1 6.05 -11.57 -9.29
C MET A 1 7.29 -11.51 -8.41
N GLN A 2 8.30 -10.76 -8.81
CA GLN A 2 9.54 -10.65 -8.03
C GLN A 2 9.31 -9.58 -6.95
N ASP A 3 9.32 -9.98 -5.68
CA ASP A 3 9.09 -9.05 -4.57
C ASP A 3 10.33 -8.17 -4.37
N PHE A 4 10.17 -6.89 -4.70
CA PHE A 4 11.20 -5.88 -4.52
C PHE A 4 11.25 -5.45 -3.04
N ASN A 5 11.95 -6.23 -2.22
CA ASN A 5 12.16 -5.91 -0.82
C ASN A 5 13.38 -4.97 -0.66
N LEU A 6 13.09 -3.71 -0.34
CA LEU A 6 14.08 -2.64 -0.10
C LEU A 6 14.81 -2.73 1.25
N THR A 7 14.48 -3.73 2.07
CA THR A 7 14.92 -3.83 3.47
C THR A 7 15.80 -5.06 3.67
N GLY A 8 16.80 -4.98 4.55
CA GLY A 8 17.71 -6.09 4.86
C GLY A 8 18.99 -6.04 4.01
N ASN A 9 19.32 -7.12 3.30
CA ASN A 9 20.58 -7.29 2.56
C ASN A 9 20.85 -6.25 1.46
N LYS A 10 19.86 -5.44 1.10
CA LYS A 10 19.95 -4.38 0.09
C LYS A 10 20.11 -2.98 0.71
N ALA A 11 20.19 -2.88 2.05
CA ALA A 11 20.37 -1.60 2.74
C ALA A 11 21.69 -0.93 2.33
N GLY A 12 21.63 0.36 1.98
CA GLY A 12 22.79 1.13 1.50
C GLY A 12 23.09 0.99 0.00
N SER A 13 22.38 0.11 -0.72
CA SER A 13 22.51 -0.01 -2.17
C SER A 13 21.65 1.03 -2.89
N ILE A 14 22.15 1.58 -4.00
CA ILE A 14 21.37 2.43 -4.90
C ILE A 14 20.58 1.52 -5.84
N ILE A 15 19.26 1.65 -5.84
CA ILE A 15 18.36 0.76 -6.59
C ILE A 15 17.36 1.60 -7.37
N LEU A 16 17.22 1.31 -8.67
CA LEU A 16 16.24 1.96 -9.53
C LEU A 16 14.87 1.30 -9.35
N ILE A 17 13.84 2.11 -9.06
CA ILE A 17 12.48 1.62 -8.82
C ILE A 17 11.62 1.93 -10.05
N PRO A 18 11.08 0.91 -10.73
CA PRO A 18 10.28 1.14 -11.93
C PRO A 18 8.94 1.81 -11.60
N ARG A 19 8.45 2.63 -12.53
CA ARG A 19 7.08 3.18 -12.49
C ARG A 19 6.10 2.12 -12.98
N LEU A 20 5.05 1.87 -12.19
CA LEU A 20 3.95 0.99 -12.54
C LEU A 20 2.76 1.81 -13.06
N ASN A 21 2.14 1.32 -14.15
CA ASN A 21 0.89 1.85 -14.67
C ASN A 21 -0.26 0.99 -14.14
N LEU A 22 -1.15 1.60 -13.37
CA LEU A 22 -2.41 1.01 -12.92
C LEU A 22 -3.51 1.53 -13.82
N ILE A 23 -4.14 0.63 -14.56
CA ILE A 23 -5.20 1.00 -15.49
C ILE A 23 -6.49 0.37 -14.97
N SER A 24 -7.52 1.18 -14.73
CA SER A 24 -8.84 0.65 -14.41
C SER A 24 -9.47 0.10 -15.70
N ASN A 25 -9.72 -1.20 -15.75
CA ASN A 25 -10.49 -1.80 -16.83
C ASN A 25 -11.98 -1.70 -16.48
N ASN A 26 -12.63 -0.60 -16.86
CA ASN A 26 -14.08 -0.48 -16.81
C ASN A 26 -14.58 -0.27 -18.23
N GLU A 27 -15.08 -1.34 -18.84
CA GLU A 27 -15.61 -1.34 -20.21
C GLU A 27 -16.87 -0.47 -20.35
N THR A 28 -17.49 -0.09 -19.23
CA THR A 28 -18.69 0.75 -19.16
C THR A 28 -18.41 2.24 -19.13
N LEU A 29 -17.16 2.66 -18.91
CA LEU A 29 -16.77 4.07 -18.87
C LEU A 29 -16.05 4.44 -20.17
N SER A 30 -16.53 5.49 -20.85
CA SER A 30 -15.91 6.02 -22.08
C SER A 30 -14.51 6.60 -21.86
N VAL A 31 -14.14 6.87 -20.60
CA VAL A 31 -12.84 7.40 -20.20
C VAL A 31 -12.05 6.33 -19.44
N ARG A 32 -10.88 6.01 -19.96
CA ARG A 32 -9.94 5.08 -19.33
C ARG A 32 -9.10 5.80 -18.28
N PHE A 33 -9.32 5.50 -17.00
CA PHE A 33 -8.46 6.01 -15.94
C PHE A 33 -7.16 5.21 -15.85
N GLN A 34 -6.04 5.92 -15.98
CA GLN A 34 -4.69 5.36 -15.79
C GLN A 34 -3.97 6.16 -14.71
N ARG A 35 -3.28 5.45 -13.80
CA ARG A 35 -2.44 6.02 -12.75
C ARG A 35 -1.03 5.47 -12.88
N ARG A 36 -0.04 6.34 -13.02
CA ARG A 36 1.37 5.96 -13.00
C ARG A 36 1.95 6.26 -11.63
N GLN A 37 2.30 5.22 -10.89
CA GLN A 37 2.86 5.35 -9.54
C GLN A 37 4.13 4.52 -9.37
N PHE A 38 5.03 4.96 -8.51
CA PHE A 38 6.13 4.10 -8.05
C PHE A 38 5.58 3.04 -7.09
N SER A 39 6.18 1.85 -7.09
CA SER A 39 5.79 0.76 -6.20
C SER A 39 6.36 0.92 -4.78
N ILE A 40 6.16 2.10 -4.17
CA ILE A 40 6.70 2.44 -2.84
C ILE A 40 5.60 3.13 -2.04
N ILE A 41 5.46 2.73 -0.78
CA ILE A 41 4.55 3.37 0.18
C ILE A 41 5.31 3.53 1.50
N MET A 42 5.49 4.77 1.96
CA MET A 42 5.99 5.06 3.30
C MET A 42 4.80 5.05 4.27
N SER A 43 4.84 4.20 5.30
CA SER A 43 3.72 4.09 6.25
C SER A 43 4.19 3.65 7.62
N PHE A 44 3.91 4.50 8.62
CA PHE A 44 4.05 4.18 10.04
C PHE A 44 2.78 3.55 10.61
N ALA A 45 1.63 3.89 10.03
CA ALA A 45 0.34 3.30 10.31
C ALA A 45 -0.25 2.72 9.02
N MET A 46 -0.88 1.55 9.12
CA MET A 46 -1.58 0.91 8.01
C MET A 46 -2.94 0.42 8.48
N THR A 47 -3.91 0.42 7.56
CA THR A 47 -5.19 -0.24 7.84
C THR A 47 -5.02 -1.76 7.77
N ILE A 48 -5.81 -2.50 8.54
CA ILE A 48 -5.74 -3.97 8.61
C ILE A 48 -5.85 -4.61 7.22
N ASN A 49 -6.71 -4.08 6.34
CA ASN A 49 -6.84 -4.60 4.99
C ASN A 49 -5.56 -4.43 4.15
N LYS A 50 -4.81 -3.34 4.35
CA LYS A 50 -3.54 -3.12 3.66
C LYS A 50 -2.41 -3.99 4.20
N SER A 51 -2.49 -4.46 5.45
CA SER A 51 -1.44 -5.25 6.11
C SER A 51 -1.70 -6.75 6.12
N ARG A 52 -2.85 -7.24 5.64
CA ARG A 52 -3.31 -8.63 5.79
C ARG A 52 -2.29 -9.71 5.39
N ASN A 53 -1.47 -9.45 4.36
CA ASN A 53 -0.50 -10.42 3.82
C ASN A 53 0.96 -10.00 4.07
N LYS A 54 1.24 -9.27 5.15
CA LYS A 54 2.59 -8.79 5.47
C LYS A 54 2.93 -9.09 6.92
N LEU A 55 4.16 -9.52 7.15
CA LEU A 55 4.72 -9.75 8.48
C LEU A 55 5.57 -8.55 8.90
N TYR A 56 5.37 -8.08 10.13
CA TYR A 56 6.07 -6.94 10.70
C TYR A 56 6.66 -7.31 12.05
N ARG A 57 7.81 -6.73 12.40
CA ARG A 57 8.51 -7.05 13.65
C ARG A 57 7.80 -6.53 14.90
N LYS A 58 7.19 -5.35 14.81
CA LYS A 58 6.44 -4.72 15.90
C LYS A 58 5.28 -3.92 15.31
N LEU A 59 4.10 -4.05 15.90
CA LEU A 59 2.89 -3.35 15.52
C LEU A 59 2.09 -3.00 16.78
N GLU A 60 1.34 -1.91 16.72
CA GLU A 60 0.34 -1.55 17.71
C GLU A 60 -0.99 -1.30 16.99
N PHE A 61 -2.10 -1.68 17.61
CA PHE A 61 -3.43 -1.53 17.05
C PHE A 61 -4.16 -0.40 17.78
N THR A 62 -4.72 0.53 17.00
CA THR A 62 -5.58 1.60 17.52
C THR A 62 -6.99 1.38 17.00
N PHE A 63 -7.94 1.20 17.92
CA PHE A 63 -9.36 1.08 17.59
C PHE A 63 -10.02 2.44 17.83
N GLN A 64 -10.74 2.94 16.82
CA GLN A 64 -11.63 4.08 17.04
C GLN A 64 -12.89 3.55 17.74
N GLY A 65 -13.07 3.92 19.01
CA GLY A 65 -14.30 3.61 19.73
C GLY A 65 -15.48 4.33 19.08
N TYR A 66 -16.58 3.60 18.86
CA TYR A 66 -17.83 4.21 18.40
C TYR A 66 -18.44 5.07 19.51
N GLN A 67 -18.66 6.35 19.25
CA GLN A 67 -19.52 7.18 20.09
C GLN A 67 -20.95 7.00 19.62
N GLY A 68 -21.78 6.33 20.42
CA GLY A 68 -23.19 6.12 20.11
C GLY A 68 -23.94 7.44 20.10
N ILE A 69 -24.75 7.66 19.06
CA ILE A 69 -25.75 8.73 19.04
C ILE A 69 -26.79 8.35 20.11
N LYS A 70 -26.84 9.11 21.20
CA LYS A 70 -27.93 8.96 22.18
C LYS A 70 -29.22 9.43 21.52
N GLY A 71 -30.21 8.55 21.47
CA GLY A 71 -31.58 8.87 21.04
C GLY A 71 -32.33 9.70 22.07
#